data_AF-A0A0C9SRB6-F1
#
_entry.id   AF-A0A0C9SRB6-F1
#
_cell.length_a   1.000
_cell.length_b   1.000
_cell.length_c   1.000
_cell.angle_alpha   90.00
_cell.angle_beta   90.00
_cell.angle_gamma   90.00
#
_symmetry.space_group_name_H-M   'P 1'
#
loop_
_entity.id
_entity.type
_entity.pdbx_description
1 polymer ?
#
loop_
_entity_poly.entity_id
_entity_poly.type
_entity_poly.pdbx_seq_one_letter_code
_entity_poly.pdbx_strand_id
1 'polypeptide(L)'
;AMTHDPGLYPDPMTFNPSLFLAAPGKSPQQDPYELVFGFGRSVCPGAHFAEVSLFLDVASILVTFDIWKAVDDQGREMDPVIEYTDSITRLVSS
;
A
#
# COMPACT_ATOMS: atom_id res chain seq x y z
N ALA A 1 6.03 -2.33 13.75
CA ALA A 1 5.18 -2.25 14.96
C ALA A 1 4.32 -0.98 14.98
N MET A 2 4.84 0.19 14.58
CA MET A 2 4.09 1.47 14.64
C MET A 2 3.00 1.61 13.56
N THR A 3 3.25 1.15 12.34
CA THR A 3 2.26 1.22 11.23
C THR A 3 1.11 0.24 11.34
N HIS A 4 1.14 -0.65 12.34
CA HIS A 4 0.07 -1.60 12.65
C HIS A 4 -0.36 -1.50 14.12
N ASP A 5 -0.11 -0.36 14.77
CA ASP A 5 -0.53 -0.14 16.16
C ASP A 5 -2.06 0.06 16.23
N PRO A 6 -2.80 -0.82 16.92
CA PRO A 6 -4.25 -0.68 17.08
C PRO A 6 -4.68 0.60 17.80
N GLY A 7 -3.78 1.24 18.57
CA GLY A 7 -4.04 2.53 19.21
C GLY A 7 -4.03 3.71 18.23
N LEU A 8 -3.33 3.58 17.10
CA LEU A 8 -3.26 4.60 16.04
C LEU A 8 -4.23 4.30 14.89
N TYR A 9 -4.31 3.03 14.49
CA TYR A 9 -5.08 2.56 13.34
C TYR A 9 -6.09 1.50 13.81
N PRO A 10 -7.39 1.81 13.86
CA PRO A 10 -8.43 0.82 14.12
C PRO A 10 -8.42 -0.24 13.01
N ASP A 11 -8.36 -1.51 13.42
CA ASP A 11 -8.23 -2.66 12.51
C ASP A 11 -7.03 -2.57 11.54
N PRO A 12 -5.78 -2.54 12.09
CA PRO A 12 -4.58 -2.19 11.33
C PRO A 12 -4.21 -3.20 10.24
N MET A 13 -4.78 -4.41 10.27
CA MET A 13 -4.52 -5.45 9.27
C MET A 13 -5.43 -5.32 8.05
N THR A 14 -6.48 -4.50 8.13
CA THR A 14 -7.41 -4.28 7.04
C THR A 14 -6.91 -3.15 6.14
N PHE A 15 -6.77 -3.45 4.85
CA PHE A 15 -6.43 -2.44 3.86
C PHE A 15 -7.63 -1.51 3.62
N ASN A 16 -7.56 -0.29 4.16
CA ASN A 16 -8.59 0.74 4.01
C ASN A 16 -7.98 2.10 3.64
N PRO A 17 -7.93 2.46 2.34
CA PRO A 17 -7.36 3.73 1.87
C PRO A 17 -8.07 4.96 2.46
N SER A 18 -9.35 4.85 2.79
CA SER A 18 -10.17 5.97 3.26
C SER A 18 -9.83 6.42 4.68
N LEU A 19 -8.96 5.71 5.42
CA LEU A 19 -8.51 6.09 6.77
C LEU A 19 -7.80 7.46 6.79
N PHE A 20 -7.10 7.78 5.71
CA PHE A 20 -6.28 8.99 5.59
C PHE A 20 -7.03 10.16 4.94
N LEU A 21 -8.31 9.97 4.59
CA LEU A 21 -9.15 11.00 3.99
C LEU A 21 -10.03 11.65 5.05
N ALA A 22 -10.09 12.99 5.01
CA ALA A 22 -11.06 13.75 5.79
C ALA A 22 -12.47 13.57 5.23
N ALA A 23 -13.46 13.44 6.12
CA ALA A 23 -14.87 13.38 5.74
C ALA A 23 -15.74 14.09 6.80
N PRO A 24 -17.00 14.45 6.51
CA PRO A 24 -17.88 15.06 7.51
C PRO A 24 -17.99 14.17 8.77
N GLY A 25 -17.58 14.72 9.91
CA GLY A 25 -17.56 13.99 11.18
C GLY A 25 -16.40 13.00 11.36
N LYS A 26 -15.43 12.95 10.45
CA LYS A 26 -14.26 12.07 10.50
C LYS A 26 -12.98 12.85 10.22
N SER A 27 -12.13 12.98 11.24
CA SER A 27 -10.75 13.43 11.06
C SER A 27 -9.91 12.32 10.41
N PRO A 28 -8.97 12.65 9.52
CA PRO A 28 -8.03 11.67 8.97
C PRO A 28 -7.14 11.12 10.09
N GLN A 29 -6.74 9.85 9.96
CA GLN A 29 -5.74 9.25 10.84
C GLN A 29 -4.33 9.74 10.48
N GLN A 30 -3.37 9.51 11.38
CA GLN A 30 -1.99 9.94 11.17
C GLN A 30 -1.42 9.34 9.88
N ASP A 31 -0.85 10.21 9.04
CA ASP A 31 -0.24 9.82 7.78
C ASP A 31 1.00 8.95 8.05
N PRO A 32 1.04 7.70 7.53
CA PRO A 32 2.18 6.83 7.71
C PRO A 32 3.44 7.34 6.99
N TYR A 33 3.35 8.29 6.06
CA TYR A 33 4.50 8.89 5.34
C TYR A 33 5.57 9.38 6.31
N GLU A 34 5.16 9.98 7.43
CA GLU A 34 6.06 10.46 8.47
C GLU A 34 6.89 9.33 9.10
N LEU A 35 6.39 8.09 9.09
CA LEU A 35 6.98 6.93 9.75
C LEU A 35 7.77 6.03 8.80
N VAL A 36 7.27 5.83 7.58
CA VAL A 36 7.74 4.75 6.68
C VAL A 36 9.12 4.99 6.08
N PHE A 37 9.55 6.24 5.98
CA PHE A 37 10.88 6.62 5.46
C PHE A 37 11.93 6.86 6.56
N GLY A 38 11.57 6.61 7.83
CA GLY A 38 12.43 6.88 8.97
C GLY A 38 12.44 8.37 9.37
N PHE A 39 13.23 8.71 10.39
CA PHE A 39 13.20 10.03 11.02
C PHE A 39 14.59 10.63 11.22
N GLY A 40 14.63 11.95 11.40
CA GLY A 40 15.83 12.68 11.78
C GLY A 40 16.88 12.70 10.68
N ARG A 41 18.16 12.59 11.06
CA ARG A 41 19.30 12.70 10.13
C ARG A 41 19.46 11.51 9.19
N SER A 42 18.76 10.40 9.45
CA SER A 42 18.81 9.16 8.68
C SER A 42 17.50 8.88 7.94
N VAL A 43 16.68 9.91 7.69
CA VAL A 43 15.49 9.78 6.82
C VAL A 43 15.92 9.35 5.42
N CYS A 44 15.13 8.51 4.77
CA CYS A 44 15.38 8.06 3.41
C CYS A 44 15.52 9.27 2.46
N PRO A 45 16.67 9.46 1.79
CA PRO A 45 16.84 10.57 0.87
C PRO A 45 15.95 10.47 -0.38
N GLY A 46 15.42 9.27 -0.66
CA GLY A 46 14.52 9.00 -1.79
C GLY A 46 13.03 9.14 -1.47
N ALA A 47 12.64 9.58 -0.28
CA ALA A 47 11.23 9.61 0.17
C ALA A 47 10.32 10.38 -0.80
N HIS A 48 10.68 11.62 -1.14
CA HIS A 48 9.91 12.45 -2.06
C HIS A 48 9.86 11.89 -3.48
N PHE A 49 10.95 11.29 -3.95
CA PHE A 49 10.98 10.67 -5.27
C PHE A 49 10.02 9.48 -5.31
N ALA A 50 10.07 8.61 -4.30
CA ALA A 50 9.20 7.44 -4.18
C ALA A 50 7.72 7.82 -4.09
N GLU A 51 7.39 8.89 -3.35
CA GLU A 51 6.02 9.40 -3.22
C GLU A 51 5.45 9.84 -4.59
N VAL A 52 6.19 10.68 -5.30
CA VAL A 52 5.75 11.21 -6.60
C VAL A 52 5.69 10.11 -7.65
N SER A 53 6.71 9.23 -7.71
CA SER A 53 6.72 8.14 -8.68
C SER A 53 5.56 7.17 -8.44
N LEU A 54 5.33 6.77 -7.19
CA LEU A 54 4.25 5.84 -6.85
C LEU A 54 2.87 6.44 -7.18
N PHE A 55 2.67 7.72 -6.90
CA PHE A 55 1.42 8.40 -7.26
C PHE A 55 1.18 8.37 -8.78
N LEU A 56 2.21 8.71 -9.57
CA LEU A 56 2.11 8.70 -11.02
C LEU A 56 1.88 7.29 -11.57
N ASP A 57 2.58 6.29 -11.02
CA ASP A 57 2.43 4.89 -11.43
C ASP A 57 1.00 4.39 -11.17
N VAL A 58 0.48 4.61 -9.95
CA VAL A 58 -0.89 4.21 -9.59
C VAL A 58 -1.92 4.94 -10.45
N ALA A 59 -1.79 6.26 -10.63
CA ALA A 59 -2.70 7.03 -11.48
C ALA A 59 -2.67 6.55 -12.95
N SER A 60 -1.47 6.27 -13.47
CA SER A 60 -1.27 5.77 -14.83
C SER A 60 -1.85 4.36 -15.03
N ILE A 61 -1.71 3.49 -14.03
CA ILE A 61 -2.30 2.16 -14.06
C ILE A 61 -3.83 2.27 -14.06
N LEU A 62 -4.40 3.07 -13.15
CA LEU A 62 -5.85 3.20 -13.00
C LEU A 62 -6.54 3.88 -14.20
N VAL A 63 -5.83 4.73 -14.96
CA VAL A 63 -6.40 5.34 -16.18
C VAL A 63 -6.29 4.42 -17.40
N THR A 64 -5.32 3.49 -17.41
CA THR A 64 -5.02 2.67 -18.59
C THR A 64 -5.61 1.26 -18.50
N PHE A 65 -5.79 0.73 -17.29
CA PHE A 65 -6.17 -0.67 -17.06
C PHE A 65 -7.30 -0.80 -16.05
N ASP A 66 -8.15 -1.80 -16.30
CA ASP A 66 -9.07 -2.32 -15.29
C ASP A 66 -8.43 -3.53 -14.60
N ILE A 67 -8.31 -3.48 -13.27
CA ILE A 67 -7.66 -4.53 -12.46
C ILE A 67 -8.72 -5.47 -11.90
N TRP A 68 -8.58 -6.77 -12.18
CA TRP A 68 -9.46 -7.84 -11.69
C TRP A 68 -8.64 -9.04 -11.24
N LYS A 69 -9.26 -9.93 -10.44
CA LYS A 69 -8.64 -11.20 -10.08
C LYS A 69 -8.51 -12.11 -11.31
N ALA A 70 -7.46 -12.93 -11.34
CA ALA A 70 -7.34 -13.98 -12.33
C ALA A 70 -8.48 -15.00 -12.15
N VAL A 71 -8.89 -15.66 -13.23
CA VAL A 71 -9.91 -16.70 -13.21
C VAL A 71 -9.32 -18.04 -13.62
N ASP A 72 -9.78 -19.12 -12.97
CA ASP A 72 -9.40 -20.49 -13.33
C ASP A 72 -10.18 -21.01 -14.56
N ASP A 73 -9.87 -22.22 -15.01
CA ASP A 73 -10.56 -22.89 -16.13
C ASP A 73 -12.07 -23.11 -15.89
N GLN A 74 -12.56 -22.90 -14.67
CA GLN A 74 -13.96 -23.02 -14.27
C GLN A 74 -14.63 -21.64 -14.09
N GLY A 75 -13.93 -20.55 -14.39
CA GLY A 75 -14.41 -19.17 -14.27
C GLY A 75 -14.50 -18.65 -12.83
N ARG A 76 -13.78 -19.27 -11.88
CA ARG A 76 -13.75 -18.83 -10.48
C ARG A 76 -12.57 -17.92 -10.24
N GLU A 77 -12.79 -16.83 -9.49
CA GLU A 77 -11.72 -15.93 -9.10
C GLU A 77 -10.66 -16.64 -8.25
N MET A 78 -9.40 -16.36 -8.54
CA MET A 78 -8.24 -16.87 -7.84
C MET A 78 -7.58 -15.74 -7.05
N ASP A 79 -7.35 -15.98 -5.76
CA ASP A 79 -6.51 -15.10 -4.97
C ASP A 79 -5.05 -15.25 -5.40
N PRO A 80 -4.30 -14.13 -5.50
CA PRO A 80 -2.90 -14.19 -5.90
C PRO A 80 -2.09 -14.97 -4.85
N VAL A 81 -1.27 -15.91 -5.30
CA VAL A 81 -0.32 -16.60 -4.42
C VAL A 81 0.73 -15.58 -3.97
N ILE A 82 0.87 -15.40 -2.66
CA ILE A 82 1.87 -14.51 -2.06
C ILE A 82 3.02 -15.36 -1.55
N GLU A 83 4.09 -15.43 -2.35
CA GLU A 83 5.35 -16.05 -1.94
C GLU A 83 6.32 -14.98 -1.46
N TYR A 84 6.84 -15.16 -0.25
CA TYR A 84 7.84 -14.29 0.34
C TYR A 84 9.21 -14.93 0.15
N THR A 85 10.13 -14.21 -0.48
CA THR A 85 11.55 -14.55 -0.49
C THR A 85 12.24 -13.84 0.66
N ASP A 86 13.30 -14.42 1.22
CA ASP A 86 14.12 -13.83 2.30
C ASP A 86 14.91 -12.56 1.88
N SER A 87 14.61 -11.98 0.72
CA SER A 87 15.29 -10.84 0.11
C SER A 87 14.32 -9.72 -0.28
N ILE A 88 14.88 -8.55 -0.57
CA ILE A 88 14.16 -7.29 -0.86
C ILE A 88 13.28 -7.35 -2.13
N THR A 89 13.46 -8.35 -3.00
CA THR A 89 12.81 -8.40 -4.32
C THR A 89 11.94 -9.64 -4.49
N ARG A 90 10.70 -9.44 -4.95
CA ARG A 90 9.78 -10.51 -5.34
C ARG A 90 10.16 -11.02 -6.73
N LEU A 91 10.41 -12.32 -6.87
CA LEU A 91 10.30 -12.99 -8.16
C LEU A 91 8.84 -13.36 -8.38
N VAL A 92 8.23 -12.83 -9.43
CA VAL A 92 6.95 -13.36 -9.93
C VAL A 92 7.32 -14.52 -10.84
N SER A 93 7.19 -15.76 -10.35
CA SER A 93 7.16 -16.91 -11.26
C SER A 93 5.82 -16.88 -11.97
N SER A 94 5.87 -16.79 -13.31
CA SER A 94 4.72 -16.99 -14.18
C SER A 94 4.33 -18.47 -14.24
#